data_AF-A0A645G672-F1
#
_entry.id   AF-A0A645G672-F1
#
_cell.length_a   1.000
_cell.length_b   1.000
_cell.length_c   1.000
_cell.angle_alpha   90.00
_cell.angle_beta   90.00
_cell.angle_gamma   90.00
#
_symmetry.space_group_name_H-M   'P 1'
#
loop_
_entity.id
_entity.type
_entity.pdbx_description
1 polymer ?
#
loop_
_entity_poly.entity_id
_entity_poly.type
_entity_poly.pdbx_seq_one_letter_code
_entity_poly.pdbx_strand_id
1 'polypeptide(L)'
;MGIGISDDEEIGCVTENDACGVDAVQSIFSCTIGKGNLIYRGTGKQAFSFFNRENGEKLRVCLKSGKNKEMNRQQWMEHLLNASADEIFSFSEPNFQLPERARLFETLVCEICGEGAPEHKMHIQDGKTVCEDCFKEYKRGW
;
A
#
# COMPACT_ATOMS: atom_id res chain seq x y z
N MET A 1 0.85 -19.40 6.98
CA MET A 1 1.42 -18.16 7.56
C MET A 1 0.91 -17.81 8.95
N GLY A 2 -0.26 -18.30 9.42
CA GLY A 2 -0.68 -18.06 10.82
C GLY A 2 -0.65 -16.57 11.20
N ILE A 3 -1.05 -15.71 10.26
CA ILE A 3 -0.84 -14.26 10.35
C ILE A 3 -1.81 -13.74 11.40
N GLY A 4 -1.28 -13.39 12.57
CA GLY A 4 -2.02 -12.71 13.63
C GLY A 4 -2.23 -11.23 13.32
N ILE A 5 -2.71 -10.50 14.32
CA ILE A 5 -2.79 -9.04 14.30
C ILE A 5 -1.37 -8.49 14.48
N SER A 6 -0.97 -7.50 13.68
CA SER A 6 0.27 -6.76 13.92
C SER A 6 0.04 -5.73 15.02
N ASP A 7 0.71 -5.90 16.15
CA ASP A 7 0.67 -4.93 17.25
C ASP A 7 1.39 -3.63 16.81
N ASP A 8 2.52 -3.73 16.09
CA ASP A 8 3.28 -2.60 15.55
C ASP A 8 3.46 -2.73 14.01
N GLU A 9 4.67 -3.05 13.53
CA GLU A 9 5.02 -3.22 12.10
C GLU A 9 5.50 -4.65 11.73
N GLU A 10 5.23 -5.66 12.56
CA GLU A 10 5.67 -7.05 12.34
C GLU A 10 5.16 -7.60 11.00
N ILE A 11 3.93 -7.22 10.64
CA ILE A 11 3.35 -7.53 9.35
C ILE A 11 3.21 -6.23 8.58
N GLY A 12 3.79 -6.20 7.38
CA GLY A 12 3.57 -5.15 6.40
C GLY A 12 2.74 -5.66 5.23
N CYS A 13 1.88 -4.79 4.69
CA CYS A 13 1.12 -5.05 3.48
C CYS A 13 1.46 -4.01 2.40
N VAL A 14 1.74 -4.48 1.19
CA VAL A 14 1.79 -3.66 -0.02
C VAL A 14 0.51 -3.93 -0.81
N THR A 15 -0.37 -2.93 -0.91
CA THR A 15 -1.57 -3.00 -1.74
C THR A 15 -1.30 -2.44 -3.13
N GLU A 16 -1.82 -3.11 -4.16
CA GLU A 16 -1.65 -2.69 -5.56
C GLU A 16 -2.85 -1.89 -6.12
N ASN A 17 -3.84 -1.60 -5.27
CA ASN A 17 -5.06 -0.85 -5.58
C ASN A 17 -5.56 -0.04 -4.35
N ASP A 18 -6.51 0.84 -4.58
CA ASP A 18 -7.19 1.70 -3.60
C ASP A 18 -8.68 1.32 -3.44
N ALA A 19 -9.03 0.05 -3.65
CA ALA A 19 -10.40 -0.44 -3.54
C ALA A 19 -10.75 -0.88 -2.10
N CYS A 20 -12.04 -1.20 -1.86
CA CYS A 20 -12.57 -1.58 -0.54
C CYS A 20 -11.87 -2.76 0.15
N GLY A 21 -11.13 -3.60 -0.59
CA GLY A 21 -10.31 -4.66 0.00
C GLY A 21 -9.21 -4.13 0.93
N VAL A 22 -8.76 -2.88 0.74
CA VAL A 22 -7.78 -2.23 1.62
C VAL A 22 -8.34 -2.04 3.03
N ASP A 23 -9.63 -1.75 3.19
CA ASP A 23 -10.26 -1.58 4.50
C ASP A 23 -10.31 -2.90 5.29
N ALA A 24 -10.51 -4.02 4.59
CA ALA A 24 -10.43 -5.35 5.19
C ALA A 24 -9.00 -5.68 5.65
N VAL A 25 -7.99 -5.31 4.86
CA VAL A 25 -6.58 -5.47 5.24
C VAL A 25 -6.25 -4.69 6.51
N GLN A 26 -6.70 -3.42 6.58
CA GLN A 26 -6.50 -2.57 7.76
C GLN A 26 -7.18 -3.16 9.00
N SER A 27 -8.42 -3.63 8.85
CA SER A 27 -9.24 -4.11 9.97
C SER A 27 -8.79 -5.46 10.51
N ILE A 28 -8.38 -6.39 9.64
CA ILE A 28 -8.05 -7.77 10.02
C ILE A 28 -6.59 -7.89 10.43
N PHE A 29 -5.67 -7.30 9.66
CA PHE A 29 -4.23 -7.49 9.87
C PHE A 29 -3.57 -6.32 10.59
N SER A 30 -4.32 -5.25 10.91
CA SER A 30 -3.78 -4.02 11.50
C SER A 30 -2.61 -3.46 10.66
N CYS A 31 -2.67 -3.63 9.33
CA CYS A 31 -1.76 -2.97 8.41
C CYS A 31 -2.38 -1.65 8.01
N THR A 32 -1.94 -0.53 8.57
CA THR A 32 -2.57 0.79 8.39
C THR A 32 -1.58 1.82 7.85
N ILE A 33 -2.11 2.86 7.20
CA ILE A 33 -1.29 4.00 6.75
C ILE A 33 -0.67 4.71 7.96
N GLY A 34 -1.43 4.86 9.05
CA GLY A 34 -0.97 5.56 10.25
C GLY A 34 0.22 4.88 10.95
N LYS A 35 0.29 3.54 10.92
CA LYS A 35 1.44 2.78 11.42
C LYS A 35 2.58 2.66 10.41
N GLY A 36 2.38 3.12 9.18
CA GLY A 36 3.38 3.02 8.12
C GLY A 36 3.63 1.60 7.59
N ASN A 37 2.87 0.60 8.04
CA ASN A 37 2.99 -0.80 7.59
C ASN A 37 1.99 -1.16 6.46
N LEU A 38 1.20 -0.20 5.97
CA LEU A 38 0.43 -0.32 4.73
C LEU A 38 1.00 0.60 3.65
N ILE A 39 1.53 0.02 2.58
CA ILE A 39 2.17 0.74 1.48
C ILE A 39 1.32 0.63 0.22
N TYR A 40 1.00 1.77 -0.39
CA TYR A 40 0.31 1.81 -1.67
C TYR A 40 1.28 1.75 -2.85
N ARG A 41 1.10 0.75 -3.72
CA ARG A 41 1.83 0.60 -4.99
C ARG A 41 0.82 0.58 -6.14
N GLY A 42 0.37 1.74 -6.60
CA GLY A 42 -0.73 1.90 -7.56
C GLY A 42 -0.51 1.30 -8.95
N THR A 43 -0.46 -0.03 -9.08
CA THR A 43 -0.40 -0.74 -10.36
C THR A 43 -1.78 -1.08 -10.93
N GLY A 44 -2.85 -0.87 -10.13
CA GLY A 44 -4.23 -1.15 -10.48
C GLY A 44 -4.64 -2.63 -10.33
N LYS A 45 -3.76 -3.49 -9.84
CA LYS A 45 -4.08 -4.92 -9.64
C LYS A 45 -4.83 -5.12 -8.33
N GLN A 46 -5.85 -5.98 -8.36
CA GLN A 46 -6.56 -6.46 -7.18
C GLN A 46 -5.68 -7.45 -6.39
N ALA A 47 -4.57 -6.95 -5.85
CA ALA A 47 -3.54 -7.74 -5.21
C ALA A 47 -3.01 -7.08 -3.92
N PHE A 48 -2.66 -7.94 -2.98
CA PHE A 48 -2.15 -7.61 -1.65
C PHE A 48 -0.94 -8.49 -1.37
N SER A 49 0.19 -7.88 -1.05
CA SER A 49 1.42 -8.58 -0.70
C SER A 49 1.73 -8.39 0.78
N PHE A 50 1.66 -9.46 1.55
CA PHE A 50 1.96 -9.50 2.97
C PHE A 50 3.40 -9.95 3.18
N PHE A 51 4.04 -9.35 4.17
CA PHE A 51 5.42 -9.59 4.54
C PHE A 51 5.49 -9.71 6.05
N ASN A 52 6.01 -10.83 6.54
CA ASN A 52 6.33 -10.99 7.96
C ASN A 52 7.82 -10.61 8.16
N ARG A 53 8.06 -9.54 8.92
CA ARG A 53 9.41 -9.01 9.15
C ARG A 53 10.24 -9.88 10.11
N GLU A 54 9.61 -10.74 10.92
CA GLU A 54 10.30 -11.58 11.91
C GLU A 54 10.91 -12.83 11.29
N ASN A 55 10.13 -13.52 10.44
CA ASN A 55 10.55 -14.79 9.83
C ASN A 55 10.90 -14.67 8.34
N GLY A 56 10.63 -13.51 7.72
CA GLY A 56 10.93 -13.24 6.31
C GLY A 56 9.94 -13.85 5.31
N GLU A 57 8.85 -14.47 5.76
CA GLU A 57 7.81 -15.04 4.90
C GLU A 57 7.07 -13.96 4.11
N LYS A 58 6.69 -14.32 2.87
CA LYS A 58 6.03 -13.40 1.94
C LYS A 58 4.90 -14.08 1.20
N LEU A 59 3.75 -13.42 1.15
CA LEU A 59 2.60 -13.91 0.40
C LEU A 59 2.01 -12.80 -0.43
N ARG A 60 1.87 -13.05 -1.72
CA ARG A 60 1.09 -12.23 -2.61
C ARG A 60 -0.21 -12.94 -2.95
N VAL A 61 -1.32 -12.32 -2.59
CA VAL A 61 -2.69 -12.74 -2.90
C VAL A 61 -3.21 -11.83 -4.01
N CYS A 62 -3.69 -12.38 -5.12
CA CYS A 62 -4.24 -11.61 -6.23
C CYS A 62 -5.56 -12.21 -6.70
N LEU A 63 -6.61 -11.38 -6.78
CA LEU A 63 -7.91 -11.78 -7.33
C LEU A 63 -7.72 -12.25 -8.77
N LYS A 64 -8.22 -13.45 -9.08
CA LYS A 64 -8.18 -13.98 -10.44
C LYS A 64 -9.11 -13.15 -11.34
N SER A 65 -8.66 -12.90 -12.56
CA SER A 65 -9.49 -12.26 -13.57
C SER A 65 -10.59 -13.23 -13.99
N GLY A 66 -11.85 -12.94 -13.67
CA GLY A 66 -12.90 -13.93 -13.94
C GLY A 66 -14.31 -13.55 -13.52
N LYS A 67 -14.68 -12.27 -13.45
CA LYS A 67 -16.10 -11.94 -13.33
C LYS A 67 -16.80 -12.48 -14.58
N ASN A 68 -17.58 -13.55 -14.44
CA ASN A 68 -18.44 -14.01 -15.52
C ASN A 68 -19.39 -12.85 -15.85
N LYS A 69 -19.36 -12.38 -17.11
CA LYS A 69 -20.11 -11.20 -17.55
C LYS A 69 -21.62 -11.37 -17.36
N GLU A 70 -22.09 -12.61 -17.24
CA GLU A 70 -23.49 -12.96 -17.02
C GLU A 70 -23.92 -12.85 -15.55
N MET A 71 -22.99 -12.75 -14.61
CA MET A 71 -23.31 -12.64 -13.18
C MET A 71 -23.68 -11.21 -12.80
N ASN A 72 -24.87 -11.05 -12.24
CA ASN A 72 -25.26 -9.80 -11.61
C ASN A 72 -24.47 -9.56 -10.30
N ARG A 73 -24.62 -8.39 -9.70
CA ARG A 73 -23.89 -8.01 -8.48
C ARG A 73 -24.13 -8.98 -7.31
N GLN A 74 -25.37 -9.46 -7.14
CA GLN A 74 -25.75 -10.33 -6.04
C GLN A 74 -25.14 -11.73 -6.20
N GLN A 75 -25.26 -12.31 -7.40
CA GLN A 75 -24.65 -13.61 -7.72
C GLN A 75 -23.13 -13.56 -7.56
N TRP A 76 -22.49 -12.45 -7.94
CA TRP A 76 -21.05 -12.26 -7.73
C TRP A 76 -20.68 -12.22 -6.26
N MET A 77 -21.45 -11.51 -5.44
CA MET A 77 -21.24 -11.47 -3.99
C MET A 77 -21.43 -12.85 -3.35
N GLU A 78 -22.48 -13.58 -3.73
CA GLU A 78 -22.72 -14.95 -3.26
C GLU A 78 -21.58 -15.90 -3.64
N HIS A 79 -21.05 -15.78 -4.87
CA HIS A 79 -19.90 -16.57 -5.29
C HIS A 79 -18.64 -16.24 -4.47
N LEU A 80 -18.34 -14.96 -4.25
CA LEU A 80 -17.20 -14.55 -3.45
C LEU A 80 -17.26 -15.05 -1.99
N LEU A 81 -18.46 -15.16 -1.42
CA LEU A 81 -18.66 -15.59 -0.03
C LEU A 81 -18.62 -17.11 0.14
N ASN A 82 -18.94 -17.88 -0.91
CA ASN A 82 -19.10 -19.33 -0.81
C ASN A 82 -18.02 -20.13 -1.55
N ALA A 83 -17.34 -19.55 -2.54
CA ALA A 83 -16.26 -20.23 -3.23
C ALA A 83 -15.01 -20.32 -2.34
N SER A 84 -14.17 -21.30 -2.63
CA SER A 84 -12.91 -21.48 -1.91
C SER A 84 -11.92 -20.35 -2.26
N ALA A 85 -10.99 -20.07 -1.34
CA ALA A 85 -9.98 -19.04 -1.57
C ALA A 85 -9.13 -19.32 -2.82
N ASP A 86 -8.81 -20.58 -3.09
CA ASP A 86 -8.04 -21.00 -4.27
C ASP A 86 -8.80 -20.85 -5.58
N GLU A 87 -10.14 -20.80 -5.57
CA GLU A 87 -10.94 -20.54 -6.77
C GLU A 87 -10.95 -19.04 -7.10
N ILE A 88 -11.00 -18.19 -6.08
CA ILE A 88 -11.12 -16.73 -6.21
C ILE A 88 -9.74 -16.07 -6.40
N PHE A 89 -8.73 -16.55 -5.66
CA PHE A 89 -7.42 -15.92 -5.57
C PHE A 89 -6.31 -16.80 -6.16
N SER A 90 -5.25 -16.13 -6.56
CA SER A 90 -3.95 -16.73 -6.87
C SER A 90 -2.97 -16.36 -5.77
N PHE A 91 -2.16 -17.33 -5.37
CA PHE A 91 -1.15 -17.20 -4.34
C PHE A 91 0.24 -17.34 -4.96
N SER A 92 1.16 -16.46 -4.59
CA SER A 92 2.53 -16.40 -5.11
C SER A 92 3.44 -15.68 -4.12
N GLU A 93 4.74 -15.66 -4.38
CA GLU A 93 5.65 -14.74 -3.68
C GLU A 93 5.76 -13.41 -4.45
N PRO A 94 5.75 -12.25 -3.78
CA PRO A 94 5.98 -10.97 -4.43
C PRO A 94 7.43 -10.88 -4.93
N ASN A 95 7.63 -10.30 -6.12
CA ASN A 95 8.95 -10.09 -6.72
C ASN A 95 9.66 -8.81 -6.24
N PHE A 96 9.21 -8.25 -5.11
CA PHE A 96 9.74 -7.05 -4.50
C PHE A 96 9.84 -7.25 -2.98
N GLN A 97 10.67 -6.43 -2.34
CA GLN A 97 10.82 -6.42 -0.88
C GLN A 97 9.88 -5.38 -0.27
N LEU A 98 9.48 -5.61 0.98
CA LEU A 98 8.83 -4.56 1.76
C LEU A 98 9.86 -3.44 2.02
N PRO A 99 9.46 -2.15 1.91
CA PRO A 99 10.32 -1.03 2.29
C PRO A 99 10.79 -1.09 3.75
N GLU A 100 11.72 -0.19 4.10
CA GLU A 100 12.14 0.01 5.49
C GLU A 100 10.95 0.36 6.40
N ARG A 101 11.15 0.22 7.71
CA ARG A 101 10.15 0.62 8.70
C ARG A 101 9.93 2.13 8.66
N ALA A 102 8.76 2.59 9.11
CA ALA A 102 8.54 4.01 9.27
C ALA A 102 9.57 4.58 10.25
N ARG A 103 10.06 5.77 9.94
CA ARG A 103 11.03 6.48 10.78
C ARG A 103 10.60 7.92 10.98
N LEU A 104 11.06 8.51 12.08
CA LEU A 104 10.90 9.92 12.35
C LEU A 104 11.89 10.72 11.52
N PHE A 105 11.43 11.83 10.97
CA PHE A 105 12.21 12.75 10.16
C PHE A 105 12.19 14.13 10.81
N GLU A 106 13.24 14.91 10.59
CA GLU A 106 13.22 16.32 10.98
C GLU A 106 12.13 17.08 10.19
N THR A 107 11.41 17.97 10.86
CA THR A 107 10.43 18.86 10.20
C THR A 107 11.15 20.12 9.74
N LEU A 108 11.16 20.37 8.43
CA LEU A 108 11.66 21.61 7.85
C LEU A 108 10.48 22.51 7.48
N VAL A 109 10.72 23.83 7.48
CA VAL A 109 9.70 24.83 7.13
C VAL A 109 9.90 25.28 5.69
N CYS A 110 8.83 25.23 4.89
CA CYS A 110 8.84 25.73 3.52
C CYS A 110 9.02 27.25 3.48
N GLU A 111 10.01 27.73 2.73
CA GLU A 111 10.30 29.16 2.59
C GLU A 111 9.30 29.92 1.70
N ILE A 112 8.33 29.24 1.10
CA ILE A 112 7.29 29.85 0.24
C ILE A 112 5.95 29.98 0.99
N CYS A 113 5.43 28.88 1.55
CA CYS A 113 4.13 28.88 2.25
C CYS A 113 4.22 28.98 3.78
N GLY A 114 5.38 28.70 4.39
CA GLY A 114 5.57 28.71 5.84
C GLY A 114 5.09 27.45 6.57
N GLU A 115 4.61 26.43 5.86
CA GLU A 115 4.17 25.15 6.45
C GLU A 115 5.34 24.20 6.68
N GLY A 116 5.22 23.34 7.69
CA GLY A 116 6.21 22.33 8.04
C GLY A 116 5.94 20.99 7.38
N ALA A 117 6.98 20.35 6.86
CA ALA A 117 6.93 18.99 6.30
C ALA A 117 8.21 18.21 6.62
N PRO A 118 8.14 16.86 6.64
CA PRO A 118 9.30 16.03 6.96
C PRO A 118 10.39 16.17 5.89
N GLU A 119 11.66 16.14 6.30
CA GLU A 119 12.82 16.47 5.46
C GLU A 119 12.87 15.70 4.12
N HIS A 120 12.46 14.41 4.11
CA HIS A 120 12.46 13.57 2.91
C HIS A 120 11.37 13.92 1.87
N LYS A 121 10.45 14.83 2.23
CA LYS A 121 9.40 15.40 1.35
C LYS A 121 9.73 16.83 0.90
N MET A 122 10.88 17.35 1.33
CA MET A 122 11.32 18.71 1.00
C MET A 122 12.28 18.69 -0.18
N HIS A 123 12.28 19.77 -0.94
CA HIS A 123 13.11 19.97 -2.11
C HIS A 123 13.97 21.22 -1.93
N ILE A 124 15.05 21.30 -2.70
CA ILE A 124 15.83 22.52 -2.86
C ILE A 124 15.51 23.13 -4.22
N GLN A 125 15.01 24.36 -4.24
CA GLN A 125 14.75 25.11 -5.46
C GLN A 125 15.22 26.56 -5.28
N ASP A 126 16.05 27.04 -6.21
CA ASP A 126 16.66 28.38 -6.17
C ASP A 126 17.34 28.71 -4.82
N GLY A 127 17.98 27.71 -4.21
CA GLY A 127 18.69 27.84 -2.94
C GLY A 127 17.78 27.84 -1.70
N LYS A 128 16.47 27.63 -1.87
CA LYS A 128 15.49 27.60 -0.78
C LYS A 128 14.99 26.20 -0.50
N THR A 129 14.63 25.95 0.75
CA THR A 129 13.91 24.74 1.17
C THR A 129 12.42 24.91 0.88
N VAL A 130 11.85 24.05 0.03
CA VAL A 130 10.46 24.15 -0.44
C VAL A 130 9.73 22.82 -0.27
N CYS A 131 8.46 22.85 0.10
CA CYS A 131 7.62 21.64 0.18
C CYS A 131 7.22 21.15 -1.21
N GLU A 132 6.76 19.89 -1.30
CA GLU A 132 6.26 19.26 -2.53
C GLU A 132 5.23 20.13 -3.28
N ASP A 133 4.28 20.73 -2.55
CA ASP A 133 3.20 21.53 -3.17
C ASP A 133 3.69 22.86 -3.76
N CYS A 134 4.76 23.42 -3.20
CA CYS A 134 5.37 24.66 -3.71
C CYS A 134 6.46 24.39 -4.75
N PHE A 135 6.98 23.17 -4.81
CA PHE A 135 8.05 22.79 -5.72
C PHE A 135 7.56 22.84 -7.17
N LYS A 136 8.34 23.50 -8.03
CA LYS A 136 8.06 23.58 -9.47
C LYS A 136 9.03 22.71 -10.24
N GLU A 137 8.57 21.54 -10.64
CA GLU A 137 9.37 20.61 -11.42
C GLU A 137 9.83 21.23 -12.75
N TYR A 138 11.12 21.19 -13.02
CA TYR A 138 11.70 21.65 -14.29
C TYR A 138 11.79 20.48 -15.28
N LYS A 139 10.92 20.46 -16.29
CA LYS A 139 10.91 19.45 -17.37
C LYS A 139 11.25 20.08 -18.72
N ARG A 140 12.12 19.44 -19.51
CA ARG A 140 12.49 19.83 -20.88
C ARG A 140 12.36 18.68 -21.89
N GLY A 141 11.33 17.86 -21.74
CA GLY A 141 11.22 16.59 -22.46
C GLY A 141 11.70 15.42 -21.59
N TRP A 142 11.17 14.24 -21.91
CA TRP A 142 11.01 13.03 -21.09
C TRP A 142 12.09 12.74 -20.05
#